data_AF-A0AAF0Q2B5-F1
#
_entry.id   AF-A0AAF0Q2B5-F1
#
_cell.length_a   1.000
_cell.length_b   1.000
_cell.length_c   1.000
_cell.angle_alpha   90.00
_cell.angle_beta   90.00
_cell.angle_gamma   90.00
#
_symmetry.space_group_name_H-M   'P 1'
#
loop_
_entity.id
_entity.type
_entity.pdbx_description
1 polymer ?
#
loop_
_entity_poly.entity_id
_entity_poly.type
_entity_poly.pdbx_seq_one_letter_code
_entity_poly.pdbx_strand_id
1 'polypeptide(L)'
;MAFLRGRQILYASLLANELVDSRVKQRKPGIICKLDVEKAYDHVNWNFLLKILKDMGFGSRWIKWISFCISSVKFSLIINGNTEGFFQSHRGLRQGDPMSPFLFLLAMEGLNHMFRIANANRWVKGFSAERGRSGSIAPVICR
;
A
#
# COMPACT_ATOMS: atom_id res chain seq x y z
N MET A 1 0.69 -6.17 7.19
CA MET A 1 -0.52 -5.75 6.43
C MET A 1 -1.75 -6.06 7.24
N ALA A 2 -2.55 -5.04 7.54
CA ALA A 2 -3.92 -5.22 8.03
C ALA A 2 -4.84 -5.60 6.85
N PHE A 3 -6.08 -6.05 7.15
CA PHE A 3 -7.14 -6.35 6.17
C PHE A 3 -6.97 -7.62 5.30
N LEU A 4 -5.94 -8.43 5.55
CA LEU A 4 -5.81 -9.78 4.98
C LEU A 4 -6.10 -10.82 6.05
N ARG A 5 -6.97 -11.79 5.75
CA ARG A 5 -7.28 -12.90 6.66
C ARG A 5 -5.99 -13.64 7.04
N GLY A 6 -5.75 -13.79 8.33
CA GLY A 6 -4.55 -14.48 8.87
C GLY A 6 -3.31 -13.60 9.05
N ARG A 7 -3.32 -12.32 8.67
CA ARG A 7 -2.21 -11.39 8.98
C ARG A 7 -2.56 -10.56 10.22
N GLN A 8 -1.87 -10.79 11.33
CA GLN A 8 -1.99 -9.96 12.54
C GLN A 8 -0.94 -8.84 12.53
N ILE A 9 -1.30 -7.68 13.11
CA ILE A 9 -0.39 -6.53 13.24
C ILE A 9 0.89 -6.91 14.02
N LEU A 10 0.76 -7.79 15.01
CA LEU A 10 1.86 -8.25 15.85
C LEU A 10 2.97 -8.94 15.04
N TYR A 11 2.63 -9.69 13.99
CA TYR A 11 3.64 -10.32 13.13
C TYR A 11 4.52 -9.30 12.42
N ALA A 12 3.96 -8.16 12.01
CA ALA A 12 4.75 -7.11 11.37
C ALA A 12 5.74 -6.47 12.36
N SER A 13 5.30 -6.23 13.59
CA SER A 13 6.17 -5.70 14.65
C SER A 13 7.26 -6.68 15.07
N LEU A 14 6.92 -7.96 15.26
CA LEU A 14 7.90 -9.01 15.59
C LEU A 14 8.94 -9.16 14.48
N LEU A 15 8.50 -9.23 13.23
CA LEU A 15 9.41 -9.33 12.09
C LEU A 15 10.34 -8.11 12.01
N ALA A 16 9.81 -6.89 12.19
CA ALA A 16 10.63 -5.69 12.21
C ALA A 16 11.72 -5.75 13.30
N ASN A 17 11.35 -6.15 14.53
CA ASN A 17 12.31 -6.29 15.62
C ASN A 17 13.40 -7.33 15.31
N GLU A 18 13.03 -8.51 14.83
CA GLU A 18 14.00 -9.56 14.45
C GLU A 18 14.99 -9.09 13.37
N LEU A 19 14.50 -8.30 12.39
CA LEU A 19 15.33 -7.76 11.32
C LEU A 19 16.34 -6.73 11.83
N VAL A 20 15.90 -5.84 12.74
CA VAL A 20 16.78 -4.86 13.39
C VAL A 20 17.83 -5.58 14.24
N ASP A 21 17.40 -6.51 15.09
CA ASP A 21 18.29 -7.28 15.96
C ASP A 21 19.33 -8.07 15.15
N SER A 22 18.91 -8.73 14.07
CA SER A 22 19.82 -9.45 13.17
C SER A 22 20.88 -8.52 12.58
N ARG A 23 20.48 -7.31 12.15
CA ARG A 23 21.40 -6.35 11.56
C ARG A 23 22.39 -5.78 12.57
N VAL A 24 21.93 -5.47 13.78
CA VAL A 24 22.77 -5.02 14.90
C VAL A 24 23.80 -6.10 15.26
N LYS A 25 23.38 -7.36 15.36
CA LYS A 25 24.27 -8.50 15.62
C LYS A 25 25.34 -8.68 14.54
N GLN A 26 24.99 -8.46 13.27
CA GLN A 26 25.94 -8.51 12.15
C GLN A 26 26.93 -7.34 12.12
N ARG A 27 26.72 -6.28 12.92
CA ARG A 27 27.52 -5.04 12.93
C ARG A 27 27.69 -4.42 11.54
N LYS A 28 26.71 -4.59 10.65
CA LYS A 28 26.71 -4.02 9.31
C LYS A 28 25.87 -2.75 9.29
N PRO A 29 26.40 -1.61 8.82
CA PRO A 29 25.61 -0.38 8.71
C PRO A 29 24.40 -0.58 7.82
N GLY A 30 23.31 0.11 8.11
CA GLY A 30 22.05 0.03 7.37
C GLY A 30 21.13 1.16 7.75
N ILE A 31 20.13 1.42 6.90
CA ILE A 31 19.11 2.44 7.12
C ILE A 31 17.76 1.74 7.21
N ILE A 32 16.96 2.15 8.19
CA ILE A 32 15.56 1.75 8.31
C ILE A 32 14.71 2.88 7.77
N CYS A 33 13.94 2.60 6.72
CA CYS A 33 13.01 3.57 6.15
C CYS A 33 11.59 3.22 6.61
N LYS A 34 11.03 4.04 7.50
CA LYS A 34 9.61 3.99 7.85
C LYS A 34 8.85 4.91 6.90
N LEU A 35 8.05 4.31 6.03
CA LEU A 35 7.17 5.05 5.12
C LEU A 35 5.78 5.10 5.73
N ASP A 36 5.24 6.31 5.85
CA ASP A 36 3.88 6.56 6.28
C ASP A 36 3.13 7.27 5.15
N VAL A 37 1.87 6.89 4.92
CA VAL A 37 1.05 7.47 3.85
C VAL A 37 0.08 8.45 4.48
N GLU A 38 0.39 9.73 4.35
CA GLU A 38 -0.48 10.80 4.84
C GLU A 38 -1.85 10.69 4.18
N LYS A 39 -2.91 10.64 5.00
CA LYS A 39 -4.31 10.53 4.55
C LYS A 39 -4.47 9.47 3.45
N ALA A 40 -4.05 8.25 3.79
CA ALA A 40 -3.90 7.13 2.86
C ALA A 40 -5.05 6.92 1.88
N TYR A 41 -6.30 7.10 2.32
CA TYR A 41 -7.47 6.99 1.44
C TYR A 41 -7.66 8.23 0.58
N ASP A 42 -7.52 9.44 1.12
CA ASP A 42 -7.83 10.69 0.41
C ASP A 42 -6.85 11.00 -0.73
N HIS A 43 -5.63 10.46 -0.66
CA HIS A 43 -4.54 10.79 -1.58
C HIS A 43 -4.30 9.75 -2.69
N VAL A 44 -5.09 8.67 -2.77
CA VAL A 44 -4.92 7.66 -3.84
C VAL A 44 -5.17 8.28 -5.23
N ASN A 45 -4.17 8.27 -6.09
CA ASN A 45 -4.34 8.72 -7.48
C ASN A 45 -5.13 7.67 -8.29
N TRP A 46 -6.24 8.09 -8.90
CA TRP A 46 -7.11 7.18 -9.66
C TRP A 46 -6.47 6.62 -10.93
N ASN A 47 -5.72 7.43 -11.68
CA ASN A 47 -5.03 6.96 -12.88
C ASN A 47 -4.00 5.89 -12.54
N PHE A 48 -3.27 6.07 -11.43
CA PHE A 48 -2.36 5.06 -10.90
C PHE A 48 -3.12 3.77 -10.54
N LEU A 49 -4.20 3.87 -9.76
CA LEU A 49 -5.00 2.69 -9.37
C LEU A 49 -5.54 1.94 -10.59
N LEU A 50 -6.15 2.63 -11.55
CA LEU A 50 -6.71 2.02 -12.76
C LEU A 50 -5.63 1.39 -13.63
N LYS A 51 -4.43 2.00 -13.71
CA LYS A 51 -3.28 1.41 -14.39
C LYS A 51 -2.82 0.11 -13.70
N ILE A 52 -2.69 0.11 -12.38
CA ILE A 52 -2.33 -1.10 -11.62
C ILE A 52 -3.37 -2.21 -11.82
N LEU A 53 -4.66 -1.90 -11.77
CA LEU A 53 -5.70 -2.90 -12.07
C LEU A 53 -5.54 -3.50 -13.46
N LYS A 54 -5.24 -2.67 -14.46
CA LYS A 54 -4.97 -3.15 -15.83
C LYS A 54 -3.74 -4.04 -15.89
N ASP A 55 -2.64 -3.62 -15.26
CA ASP A 55 -1.36 -4.35 -15.26
C ASP A 55 -1.48 -5.68 -14.47
N MET A 56 -2.39 -5.76 -13.49
CA MET A 56 -2.74 -7.01 -12.79
C MET A 56 -3.69 -7.93 -13.58
N GLY A 57 -4.14 -7.52 -14.77
CA GLY A 57 -4.97 -8.34 -15.66
C GLY A 57 -6.48 -8.25 -15.40
N PHE A 58 -6.96 -7.25 -14.66
CA PHE A 58 -8.41 -7.06 -14.49
C PHE A 58 -9.07 -6.71 -15.83
N GLY A 59 -10.24 -7.32 -16.08
CA GLY A 59 -11.00 -7.08 -17.31
C GLY A 59 -11.46 -5.63 -17.45
N SER A 60 -11.55 -5.15 -18.70
CA SER A 60 -11.95 -3.76 -19.00
C SER A 60 -13.30 -3.36 -18.41
N ARG A 61 -14.26 -4.30 -18.34
CA ARG A 61 -15.56 -4.08 -17.69
C ARG A 61 -15.42 -3.78 -16.20
N TRP A 62 -14.60 -4.56 -15.48
CA TRP A 62 -14.33 -4.34 -14.06
C TRP A 62 -13.66 -3.00 -13.82
N ILE A 63 -12.65 -2.67 -14.62
CA ILE A 63 -11.94 -1.39 -14.52
C ILE A 63 -12.91 -0.21 -14.72
N LYS A 64 -13.82 -0.30 -15.70
CA LYS A 64 -14.86 0.73 -15.91
C LYS A 64 -15.79 0.87 -14.71
N TRP A 65 -16.21 -0.23 -14.09
CA TRP A 65 -17.03 -0.18 -12.88
C TRP A 65 -16.30 0.48 -11.72
N ILE A 66 -15.05 0.10 -11.45
CA ILE A 66 -14.25 0.75 -10.41
C ILE A 66 -14.08 2.24 -10.71
N SER A 67 -13.74 2.60 -11.95
CA SER A 67 -13.61 3.99 -12.38
C SER A 67 -14.88 4.78 -12.10
N PHE A 68 -16.05 4.23 -12.42
CA PHE A 68 -17.33 4.86 -12.16
C PHE A 68 -17.62 5.01 -10.66
N CYS A 69 -17.38 3.96 -9.86
CA CYS A 69 -17.60 3.98 -8.41
C CYS A 69 -16.74 5.05 -7.73
N ILE A 70 -15.45 5.17 -8.08
CA ILE A 70 -14.57 6.16 -7.45
C ILE A 70 -14.83 7.59 -7.96
N SER A 71 -15.21 7.78 -9.23
CA SER A 71 -15.42 9.11 -9.82
C SER A 71 -16.79 9.73 -9.54
N SER A 72 -17.79 8.91 -9.20
CA SER A 72 -19.16 9.39 -8.95
C SER A 72 -19.35 10.02 -7.57
N VAL A 73 -18.36 9.89 -6.68
CA VAL A 73 -18.44 10.43 -5.31
C VAL A 73 -18.43 11.96 -5.32
N LYS A 74 -19.45 12.55 -4.71
CA LYS A 74 -19.56 13.99 -4.46
C LYS A 74 -19.43 14.24 -2.96
N PHE A 75 -18.76 15.33 -2.61
CA PHE A 75 -18.56 15.79 -1.24
C PHE A 75 -19.30 17.11 -1.04
N SER A 76 -19.86 17.31 0.14
CA SER A 76 -20.49 18.56 0.57
C SER A 76 -19.79 19.08 1.82
N LEU A 77 -19.73 20.40 1.99
CA LEU A 77 -19.21 21.00 3.22
C LEU A 77 -20.33 21.14 4.23
N ILE A 78 -20.05 20.90 5.51
CA ILE A 78 -21.00 21.24 6.58
C ILE A 78 -20.51 22.53 7.23
N ILE A 79 -21.29 23.60 7.11
CA ILE A 79 -21.01 24.92 7.68
C ILE A 79 -22.15 25.25 8.65
N ASN A 80 -21.82 25.40 9.93
CA ASN A 80 -22.80 25.68 10.99
C ASN A 80 -23.98 24.69 11.05
N GLY A 81 -23.73 23.41 10.72
CA GLY A 81 -24.75 22.37 10.71
C GLY A 81 -25.53 22.23 9.41
N ASN A 82 -25.38 23.17 8.46
CA ASN A 82 -26.01 23.11 7.15
C ASN A 82 -25.04 22.57 6.10
N THR A 83 -25.53 21.75 5.19
CA THR A 83 -24.73 21.25 4.05
C THR A 83 -24.72 22.27 2.92
N GLU A 84 -23.53 22.71 2.54
CA GLU A 84 -23.29 23.75 1.53
C GLU A 84 -22.48 23.20 0.36
N GLY A 85 -23.07 23.34 -0.84
CA GLY A 85 -22.45 23.00 -2.11
C GLY A 85 -22.13 21.51 -2.31
N PHE A 86 -21.75 21.17 -3.54
CA PHE A 86 -21.15 19.88 -3.87
C PHE A 86 -19.90 20.09 -4.70
N PHE A 87 -18.83 19.40 -4.35
CA PHE A 87 -17.62 19.32 -5.15
C PHE A 87 -17.26 17.86 -5.44
N GLN A 88 -16.66 17.64 -6.60
CA GLN A 88 -16.15 16.34 -6.99
C GLN A 88 -14.69 16.23 -6.57
N SER A 89 -14.32 15.06 -6.03
CA SER A 89 -12.91 14.74 -5.91
C SER A 89 -12.38 14.22 -7.24
N HIS A 90 -11.08 14.37 -7.45
CA HIS A 90 -10.34 13.81 -8.59
C HIS A 90 -9.32 12.75 -8.14
N ARG A 91 -9.32 12.43 -6.84
CA ARG A 91 -8.44 11.46 -6.19
C ARG A 91 -9.10 10.91 -4.92
N GLY A 92 -8.50 9.86 -4.39
CA GLY A 92 -8.84 9.29 -3.11
C GLY A 92 -9.97 8.27 -3.18
N LEU A 93 -10.10 7.51 -2.10
CA LEU A 93 -11.07 6.45 -1.92
C LEU A 93 -11.99 6.82 -0.75
N ARG A 94 -13.27 6.46 -0.85
CA ARG A 94 -14.25 6.84 0.18
C ARG A 94 -14.00 6.03 1.45
N GLN A 95 -13.70 6.69 2.56
CA GLN A 95 -13.61 6.03 3.85
C GLN A 95 -15.00 5.50 4.27
N GLY A 96 -15.05 4.28 4.77
CA GLY A 96 -16.32 3.59 5.11
C GLY A 96 -16.98 2.86 3.94
N ASP A 97 -16.48 3.01 2.70
CA ASP A 97 -16.87 2.13 1.59
C ASP A 97 -16.17 0.76 1.77
N PRO A 98 -16.92 -0.36 1.76
CA PRO A 98 -16.35 -1.70 1.92
C PRO A 98 -15.30 -2.06 0.84
N MET A 99 -15.32 -1.42 -0.33
CA MET A 99 -14.34 -1.66 -1.40
C MET A 99 -13.03 -0.90 -1.23
N SER A 100 -13.05 0.25 -0.54
CA SER A 100 -11.89 1.13 -0.40
C SER A 100 -10.66 0.44 0.21
N PRO A 101 -10.77 -0.38 1.28
CA PRO A 101 -9.62 -1.09 1.82
C PRO A 101 -8.97 -2.04 0.80
N PHE A 102 -9.78 -2.72 -0.02
CA PHE A 102 -9.27 -3.64 -1.04
C PHE A 102 -8.56 -2.88 -2.18
N LEU A 103 -9.17 -1.82 -2.68
CA LEU A 103 -8.55 -0.98 -3.72
C LEU A 103 -7.25 -0.34 -3.23
N PHE A 104 -7.19 0.07 -1.96
CA PHE A 104 -5.97 0.55 -1.34
C PHE A 104 -4.88 -0.53 -1.28
N LEU A 105 -5.21 -1.77 -0.89
CA LEU A 105 -4.25 -2.88 -0.90
C LEU A 105 -3.68 -3.14 -2.29
N LEU A 106 -4.50 -3.07 -3.34
CA LEU A 106 -4.03 -3.25 -4.72
C LEU A 106 -3.06 -2.13 -5.15
N ALA A 107 -3.38 -0.87 -4.80
CA ALA A 107 -2.47 0.24 -5.03
C ALA A 107 -1.12 0.02 -4.30
N MET A 108 -1.16 -0.48 -3.07
CA MET A 108 0.04 -0.80 -2.29
C MET A 108 0.84 -1.98 -2.86
N GLU A 109 0.20 -2.99 -3.47
CA GLU A 109 0.93 -4.05 -4.18
C GLU A 109 1.59 -3.51 -5.46
N GLY A 110 0.96 -2.54 -6.14
CA GLY A 110 1.59 -1.79 -7.22
C GLY A 110 2.86 -1.05 -6.76
N LEU A 111 2.81 -0.40 -5.60
CA LEU A 111 3.99 0.23 -4.98
C LEU A 111 5.07 -0.81 -4.61
N ASN A 112 4.68 -1.95 -4.06
CA ASN A 112 5.58 -3.06 -3.76
C ASN A 112 6.29 -3.57 -5.04
N HIS A 113 5.55 -3.67 -6.14
CA HIS A 113 6.12 -4.05 -7.44
C HIS A 113 7.16 -3.02 -7.93
N MET A 114 6.88 -1.72 -7.80
CA MET A 114 7.86 -0.67 -8.13
C MET A 114 9.14 -0.80 -7.29
N PHE A 115 9.03 -1.13 -5.99
CA PHE A 115 10.21 -1.39 -5.16
C PHE A 115 11.00 -2.63 -5.62
N ARG A 116 10.34 -3.69 -6.09
CA ARG A 116 11.02 -4.86 -6.66
C ARG A 116 11.78 -4.49 -7.93
N ILE A 117 11.20 -3.68 -8.81
CA ILE A 117 11.87 -3.15 -10.00
C ILE A 117 13.07 -2.29 -9.60
N ALA A 118 12.91 -1.37 -8.65
CA ALA A 118 14.00 -0.53 -8.15
C ALA A 118 15.17 -1.37 -7.58
N ASN A 119 14.86 -2.48 -6.92
CA ASN A 119 15.87 -3.41 -6.43
C ASN A 119 16.55 -4.22 -7.54
N ALA A 120 15.81 -4.66 -8.55
CA ALA A 120 16.38 -5.32 -9.73
C ALA A 120 17.32 -4.38 -10.50
N ASN A 121 16.95 -3.10 -10.61
CA ASN A 121 17.75 -2.05 -11.25
C ASN A 121 18.89 -1.52 -10.36
N ARG A 122 19.05 -2.06 -9.14
CA ARG A 122 20.07 -1.65 -8.15
C ARG A 122 19.97 -0.19 -7.69
N TRP A 123 18.81 0.46 -7.84
CA TRP A 123 18.55 1.80 -7.30
C TRP A 123 18.36 1.77 -5.78
N VAL A 124 17.78 0.69 -5.28
CA VAL A 124 17.65 0.41 -3.85
C VAL A 124 18.17 -1.01 -3.63
N LYS A 125 18.83 -1.27 -2.49
CA LYS A 125 19.26 -2.63 -2.14
C LYS A 125 18.76 -2.97 -0.75
N GLY A 126 17.89 -3.97 -0.68
CA GLY A 126 17.47 -4.54 0.59
C GLY A 126 18.61 -5.32 1.27
N PHE A 127 18.43 -5.64 2.56
CA PHE A 127 19.30 -6.59 3.24
C PHE A 127 18.61 -7.95 3.39
N SER A 128 19.42 -8.99 3.50
CA SER A 128 18.97 -10.34 3.79
C SER A 128 19.09 -10.60 5.29
N ALA A 129 18.06 -11.18 5.88
CA ALA A 129 18.10 -11.75 7.21
C ALA A 129 17.93 -13.26 7.09
N GLU A 130 18.81 -14.02 7.73
CA GLU A 130 18.65 -15.48 7.83
C GLU A 130 17.45 -15.76 8.73
N ARG A 131 16.44 -16.47 8.20
CA ARG A 131 15.39 -17.02 9.05
C ARG A 131 15.97 -18.18 9.82
N GLY A 132 15.88 -18.12 11.15
CA GLY A 132 16.05 -19.31 11.97
C GLY A 132 15.08 -20.40 11.50
N ARG A 133 15.65 -21.50 10.99
CA ARG A 133 15.03 -22.76 10.52
C ARG A 133 14.30 -22.67 9.15
N SER A 134 14.89 -23.39 8.18
CA SER A 134 14.54 -23.56 6.76
C SER A 134 14.96 -22.40 5.83
N GLY A 135 15.98 -22.69 5.02
CA GLY A 135 16.69 -21.74 4.18
C GLY A 135 15.87 -21.20 3.01
N SER A 136 15.39 -19.97 3.16
CA SER A 136 15.06 -19.12 2.02
C SER A 136 15.44 -17.68 2.34
N ILE A 137 16.45 -17.19 1.62
CA ILE A 137 16.89 -15.80 1.63
C ILE A 137 15.85 -14.99 0.85
N ALA A 138 14.94 -14.31 1.54
CA ALA A 138 14.07 -13.32 0.91
C ALA A 138 14.69 -11.93 1.11
N PRO A 139 14.92 -11.14 0.05
CA PRO A 139 15.26 -9.74 0.22
C PRO A 139 14.12 -9.06 0.98
N VAL A 140 14.46 -8.43 2.10
CA VAL A 140 13.48 -7.75 2.94
C VAL A 140 13.25 -6.38 2.36
N ILE A 141 12.39 -6.37 1.35
CA ILE A 141 11.73 -5.17 0.86
C ILE A 141 10.26 -5.48 1.11
N CYS A 142 9.80 -5.11 2.32
CA CYS A 142 8.44 -5.24 2.86
C CYS A 142 7.51 -6.20 2.09
N ARG A 143 7.47 -7.48 2.50
CA ARG A 143 6.36 -8.40 2.16
C ARG A 143 5.18 -8.25 3.11
#